data_AF-A0AB32ULT3-F1
#
_entry.id   AF-A0AB32ULT3-F1
#
_cell.length_a   1.000
_cell.length_b   1.000
_cell.length_c   1.000
_cell.angle_alpha   90.00
_cell.angle_beta   90.00
_cell.angle_gamma   90.00
#
_symmetry.space_group_name_H-M   'P 1'
#
loop_
_entity.id
_entity.type
_entity.pdbx_description
1 polymer ?
#
loop_
_entity_poly.entity_id
_entity_poly.type
_entity_poly.pdbx_seq_one_letter_code
_entity_poly.pdbx_strand_id
1 'polypeptide(L)'
;MPGLQDKIKLVPIDLKNRPAWYKQKVYPANKVPALEHNNEVKGESLNLIKYIDSHFEGPSLFPDDPAKKEYAEELFSYIDSFYKTATSSFKGDGSKAGVAFDYIETALSKFEDGPFFLGQFSLVDIAYAPFIERIHPFLLEVKKYDFTLGRPQLATWIEEMNKNEAYTQTKSDPKDLVQSYKERFMAQL
;
A
#
# COMPACT_ATOMS: atom_id res chain seq x y z
N MET A 1 9.20 1.33 19.96
CA MET A 1 10.06 2.53 19.87
C MET A 1 9.21 3.67 19.33
N PRO A 2 9.36 4.92 19.79
CA PRO A 2 8.74 6.05 19.10
C PRO A 2 9.27 6.10 17.66
N GLY A 3 8.38 6.29 16.68
CA GLY A 3 8.74 6.34 15.26
C GLY A 3 9.28 7.72 14.86
N LEU A 4 9.15 8.07 13.59
CA LEU A 4 9.65 9.35 13.05
C LEU A 4 8.68 10.53 13.27
N GLN A 5 7.67 10.39 14.13
CA GLN A 5 6.62 11.42 14.32
C GLN A 5 7.17 12.78 14.77
N ASP A 6 8.25 12.77 15.58
CA ASP A 6 8.90 14.01 16.03
C ASP A 6 9.97 14.53 15.05
N LYS A 7 10.36 13.70 14.07
CA LYS A 7 11.40 14.03 13.06
C LYS A 7 10.79 14.49 11.74
N ILE A 8 9.59 14.02 11.39
CA ILE A 8 8.91 14.32 10.13
C ILE A 8 7.65 15.14 10.41
N LYS A 9 7.65 16.39 9.94
CA LYS A 9 6.47 17.24 9.97
C LYS A 9 5.49 16.85 8.86
N LEU A 10 4.30 16.41 9.25
CA LEU A 10 3.21 16.13 8.30
C LEU A 10 2.50 17.42 7.89
N VAL A 11 2.30 17.60 6.58
CA VAL A 11 1.53 18.70 6.01
C VAL A 11 0.39 18.12 5.15
N PRO A 12 -0.87 18.13 5.64
CA PRO A 12 -1.98 17.58 4.87
C PRO A 12 -2.28 18.45 3.65
N ILE A 13 -2.52 17.80 2.51
CA ILE A 13 -2.86 18.44 1.23
C ILE A 13 -4.26 17.95 0.82
N ASP A 14 -5.24 18.86 0.81
CA ASP A 14 -6.56 18.57 0.24
C ASP A 14 -6.41 18.34 -1.28
N LEU A 15 -6.78 17.15 -1.76
CA LEU A 15 -6.66 16.80 -3.17
C LEU A 15 -7.81 17.36 -4.03
N LYS A 16 -8.97 17.67 -3.44
CA LYS A 16 -10.11 18.31 -4.11
C LYS A 16 -9.90 19.82 -4.23
N ASN A 17 -9.21 20.43 -3.27
CA ASN A 17 -8.86 21.84 -3.26
C ASN A 17 -7.36 22.06 -3.01
N ARG A 18 -6.53 21.62 -3.96
CA ARG A 18 -5.09 21.60 -3.77
C ARG A 18 -4.50 23.01 -3.75
N PRO A 19 -3.73 23.40 -2.72
CA PRO A 19 -3.20 24.74 -2.62
C PRO A 19 -2.18 25.03 -3.72
N ALA A 20 -2.30 26.21 -4.35
CA ALA A 20 -1.45 26.62 -5.47
C ALA A 20 0.05 26.63 -5.10
N TRP A 21 0.37 26.97 -3.84
CA TRP A 21 1.77 27.00 -3.37
C TRP A 21 2.45 25.64 -3.45
N TYR A 22 1.71 24.53 -3.33
CA TYR A 22 2.32 23.19 -3.33
C TYR A 22 2.98 22.90 -4.67
N LYS A 23 2.23 23.09 -5.76
CA LYS A 23 2.76 22.95 -7.13
C LYS A 23 3.85 23.98 -7.44
N GLN A 24 3.65 25.22 -7.01
CA GLN A 24 4.53 26.33 -7.41
C GLN A 24 5.86 26.37 -6.66
N LYS A 25 5.87 25.95 -5.38
CA LYS A 25 7.00 26.19 -4.47
C LYS A 25 7.59 24.92 -3.87
N VAL A 26 6.85 23.81 -3.83
CA VAL A 26 7.30 22.58 -3.17
C VAL A 26 7.54 21.47 -4.18
N TYR A 27 6.49 21.02 -4.86
CA TYR A 27 6.60 19.86 -5.77
C TYR A 27 5.87 20.10 -7.10
N PRO A 28 6.59 20.49 -8.17
CA PRO A 28 6.00 20.82 -9.48
C PRO A 28 5.17 19.71 -10.12
N ALA A 29 5.51 18.44 -9.87
CA ALA A 29 4.73 17.29 -10.35
C ALA A 29 3.31 17.25 -9.74
N ASN A 30 3.07 17.99 -8.65
CA ASN A 30 1.76 18.19 -8.05
C ASN A 30 1.07 16.85 -7.70
N LYS A 31 1.83 15.88 -7.20
CA LYS A 31 1.33 14.60 -6.67
C LYS A 31 1.68 14.50 -5.19
N VAL A 32 1.01 13.62 -4.46
CA VAL A 32 1.38 13.24 -3.08
C VAL A 32 1.60 11.72 -3.03
N PRO A 33 2.41 11.20 -2.09
CA PRO A 33 3.26 11.95 -1.17
C PRO A 33 4.47 12.63 -1.83
N ALA A 34 5.00 13.66 -1.17
CA ALA A 34 6.32 14.24 -1.44
C ALA A 34 7.04 14.48 -0.09
N LEU A 35 8.35 14.32 -0.08
CA LEU A 35 9.20 14.50 1.10
C LEU A 35 10.25 15.57 0.81
N GLU A 36 10.31 16.59 1.66
CA GLU A 36 11.41 17.56 1.68
C GLU A 36 12.42 17.14 2.75
N HIS A 37 13.65 16.84 2.35
CA HIS A 37 14.74 16.51 3.25
C HIS A 37 16.07 16.97 2.64
N ASN A 38 16.94 17.58 3.45
CA ASN A 38 18.22 18.16 3.01
C ASN A 38 18.08 19.15 1.84
N ASN A 39 17.08 20.04 1.91
CA ASN A 39 16.75 21.04 0.89
C ASN A 39 16.39 20.46 -0.49
N GLU A 40 16.03 19.18 -0.55
CA GLU A 40 15.59 18.51 -1.76
C GLU A 40 14.18 17.93 -1.57
N VAL A 41 13.32 18.14 -2.58
CA VAL A 41 11.98 17.55 -2.61
C VAL A 41 11.98 16.30 -3.48
N LYS A 42 11.58 15.19 -2.89
CA LYS A 42 11.49 13.87 -3.52
C LYS A 42 10.02 13.45 -3.60
N GLY A 43 9.65 12.76 -4.67
CA GLY A 43 8.33 12.13 -4.82
C GLY A 43 8.48 10.64 -5.14
N GLU A 44 7.39 10.05 -5.64
CA GLU A 44 7.25 8.61 -5.90
C GLU A 44 7.28 7.78 -4.61
N SER A 45 6.12 7.29 -4.18
CA SER A 45 5.93 6.66 -2.86
C SER A 45 6.91 5.50 -2.58
N LEU A 46 7.21 4.66 -3.58
CA LEU A 46 8.17 3.56 -3.42
C LEU A 46 9.60 4.05 -3.21
N ASN A 47 10.00 5.12 -3.90
CA ASN A 47 11.31 5.73 -3.68
C ASN A 47 11.37 6.36 -2.29
N LEU A 48 10.28 6.96 -1.82
CA LEU A 48 10.22 7.57 -0.49
C LEU A 48 10.34 6.56 0.63
N ILE A 49 9.67 5.40 0.56
CA ILE A 49 9.81 4.39 1.63
C ILE A 49 11.23 3.80 1.68
N LYS A 50 11.88 3.59 0.52
CA LYS A 50 13.29 3.17 0.45
C LYS A 50 14.24 4.27 0.96
N TYR A 51 13.92 5.53 0.68
CA TYR A 51 14.69 6.67 1.15
C TYR A 51 14.60 6.81 2.68
N ILE A 52 13.41 6.66 3.25
CA ILE A 52 13.20 6.73 4.70
C ILE A 52 13.99 5.62 5.40
N ASP A 53 13.88 4.39 4.91
CA ASP A 53 14.61 3.22 5.46
C ASP A 53 16.13 3.40 5.47
N SER A 54 16.69 4.05 4.43
CA SER A 54 18.14 4.23 4.29
C SER A 54 18.71 5.49 4.94
N HIS A 55 17.89 6.50 5.26
CA HIS A 55 18.36 7.81 5.72
C HIS A 55 17.88 8.20 7.14
N PHE A 56 16.99 7.43 7.74
CA PHE A 56 16.52 7.67 9.10
C PHE A 56 16.85 6.50 10.01
N GLU A 57 17.11 6.80 11.28
CA GLU A 57 17.34 5.76 12.30
C GLU A 57 16.08 4.92 12.51
N GLY A 58 16.27 3.61 12.68
CA GLY A 58 15.20 2.66 12.94
C GLY A 58 15.64 1.24 12.62
N PRO A 59 14.78 0.23 12.89
CA PRO A 59 14.99 -1.10 12.35
C PRO A 59 14.94 -1.06 10.82
N SER A 60 15.86 -1.77 10.16
CA SER A 60 15.80 -1.96 8.71
C SER A 60 14.52 -2.69 8.33
N LEU A 61 13.80 -2.16 7.34
CA LEU A 61 12.60 -2.73 6.75
C LEU A 61 12.89 -3.33 5.37
N PHE A 62 14.15 -3.30 4.93
CA PHE A 62 14.61 -3.97 3.73
C PHE A 62 15.54 -5.14 4.08
N PRO A 63 15.38 -6.32 3.45
CA PRO A 63 16.15 -7.49 3.82
C PRO A 63 17.62 -7.35 3.40
N ASP A 64 18.53 -8.04 4.08
CA ASP A 64 19.93 -8.17 3.64
C ASP A 64 20.14 -9.34 2.66
N ASP A 65 19.32 -10.38 2.81
CA ASP A 65 19.37 -11.60 2.00
C ASP A 65 19.18 -11.28 0.50
N PRO A 66 20.12 -11.72 -0.38
CA PRO A 66 20.06 -11.41 -1.81
C PRO A 66 18.79 -11.92 -2.51
N ALA A 67 18.27 -13.09 -2.15
CA ALA A 67 17.08 -13.65 -2.77
C ALA A 67 15.82 -12.88 -2.33
N LYS A 68 15.74 -12.47 -1.06
CA LYS A 68 14.66 -11.59 -0.58
C LYS A 68 14.72 -10.20 -1.21
N LYS A 69 15.92 -9.65 -1.46
CA LYS A 69 16.09 -8.38 -2.19
C LYS A 69 15.57 -8.48 -3.63
N GLU A 70 15.98 -9.52 -4.36
CA GLU A 70 15.51 -9.74 -5.73
C GLU A 70 13.99 -9.87 -5.78
N TYR A 71 13.42 -10.65 -4.86
CA TYR A 71 11.97 -10.84 -4.80
C TYR A 71 11.21 -9.56 -4.40
N ALA A 72 11.80 -8.73 -3.52
CA ALA A 72 11.22 -7.44 -3.18
C ALA A 72 11.11 -6.53 -4.42
N GLU A 73 12.14 -6.48 -5.27
CA GLU A 73 12.12 -5.69 -6.50
C GLU A 73 11.13 -6.23 -7.55
N GLU A 74 10.96 -7.55 -7.64
CA GLU A 74 9.88 -8.17 -8.43
C GLU A 74 8.52 -7.68 -7.94
N LEU A 75 8.27 -7.76 -6.63
CA LEU A 75 7.01 -7.37 -6.02
C LEU A 75 6.74 -5.86 -6.19
N PHE A 76 7.73 -5.00 -5.99
CA PHE A 76 7.59 -3.57 -6.24
C PHE A 76 7.21 -3.28 -7.70
N SER A 77 7.81 -4.00 -8.65
CA SER A 77 7.49 -3.86 -10.07
C SER A 77 6.09 -4.35 -10.42
N TYR A 78 5.52 -5.26 -9.61
CA TYR A 78 4.19 -5.83 -9.83
C TYR A 78 3.04 -5.00 -9.24
N ILE A 79 3.28 -4.06 -8.32
CA ILE A 79 2.23 -3.30 -7.61
C ILE A 79 1.19 -2.68 -8.55
N ASP A 80 1.63 -2.02 -9.63
CA ASP A 80 0.72 -1.38 -10.59
C ASP A 80 -0.14 -2.41 -11.34
N SER A 81 0.45 -3.55 -11.69
CA SER A 81 -0.25 -4.67 -12.33
C SER A 81 -1.25 -5.32 -11.38
N PHE A 82 -0.88 -5.53 -10.12
CA PHE A 82 -1.78 -5.98 -9.06
C PHE A 82 -2.97 -5.04 -8.93
N TYR A 83 -2.73 -3.74 -8.72
CA TYR A 83 -3.78 -2.75 -8.51
C TYR A 83 -4.72 -2.67 -9.72
N LYS A 84 -4.17 -2.62 -10.94
CA LYS A 84 -4.96 -2.61 -12.17
C LYS A 84 -5.84 -3.86 -12.30
N THR A 85 -5.28 -5.03 -12.01
CA THR A 85 -6.00 -6.31 -12.12
C THR A 85 -7.07 -6.44 -11.04
N ALA A 86 -6.74 -6.15 -9.79
CA ALA A 86 -7.66 -6.20 -8.66
C ALA A 86 -8.85 -5.26 -8.83
N THR A 87 -8.61 -4.06 -9.38
CA THR A 87 -9.67 -3.05 -9.62
C THR A 87 -10.41 -3.21 -10.95
N SER A 88 -9.91 -4.04 -11.89
CA SER A 88 -10.56 -4.26 -13.19
C SER A 88 -11.97 -4.85 -13.08
N SER A 89 -12.23 -5.59 -12.01
CA SER A 89 -13.54 -6.17 -11.65
C SER A 89 -14.57 -5.13 -11.21
N PHE A 90 -14.15 -3.91 -10.85
CA PHE A 90 -15.03 -2.96 -10.21
C PHE A 90 -16.09 -2.39 -11.17
N LYS A 91 -15.77 -2.34 -12.47
CA LYS A 91 -16.66 -1.84 -13.52
C LYS A 91 -17.32 -2.93 -14.38
N GLY A 92 -17.11 -4.23 -14.08
CA GLY A 92 -17.55 -5.36 -14.93
C GLY A 92 -17.93 -6.63 -14.17
N ASP A 93 -17.94 -7.79 -14.87
CA ASP A 93 -18.43 -9.10 -14.39
C ASP A 93 -17.60 -9.80 -13.30
N GLY A 94 -16.53 -9.16 -12.83
CA GLY A 94 -15.81 -9.58 -11.64
C GLY A 94 -14.76 -10.69 -11.82
N SER A 95 -14.76 -11.41 -12.94
CA SER A 95 -14.01 -12.66 -13.11
C SER A 95 -12.48 -12.57 -12.95
N LYS A 96 -11.88 -11.39 -13.16
CA LYS A 96 -10.41 -11.22 -13.16
C LYS A 96 -9.78 -10.79 -11.83
N ALA A 97 -10.56 -10.37 -10.84
CA ALA A 97 -9.99 -9.92 -9.57
C ALA A 97 -9.34 -11.06 -8.78
N GLY A 98 -9.89 -12.28 -8.86
CA GLY A 98 -9.34 -13.45 -8.18
C GLY A 98 -7.88 -13.71 -8.53
N VAL A 99 -7.52 -13.56 -9.82
CA VAL A 99 -6.13 -13.77 -10.31
C VAL A 99 -5.13 -12.86 -9.62
N ALA A 100 -5.52 -11.60 -9.34
CA ALA A 100 -4.65 -10.67 -8.63
C ALA A 100 -4.35 -11.17 -7.20
N PHE A 101 -5.37 -11.68 -6.51
CA PHE A 101 -5.22 -12.20 -5.15
C PHE A 101 -4.58 -13.58 -5.10
N ASP A 102 -4.75 -14.42 -6.13
CA ASP A 102 -4.03 -15.70 -6.27
C ASP A 102 -2.51 -15.49 -6.41
N TYR A 103 -2.11 -14.43 -7.13
CA TYR A 103 -0.71 -14.02 -7.17
C TYR A 103 -0.22 -13.60 -5.78
N ILE A 104 -1.00 -12.81 -5.04
CA ILE A 104 -0.62 -12.40 -3.67
C ILE A 104 -0.52 -13.59 -2.73
N GLU A 105 -1.45 -14.55 -2.79
CA GLU A 105 -1.39 -15.79 -2.03
C GLU A 105 -0.11 -16.59 -2.33
N THR A 106 0.22 -16.73 -3.62
CA THR A 106 1.46 -17.39 -4.05
C THR A 106 2.69 -16.64 -3.54
N ALA A 107 2.67 -15.30 -3.59
CA ALA A 107 3.77 -14.48 -3.14
C ALA A 107 4.02 -14.57 -1.63
N LEU A 108 2.95 -14.57 -0.83
CA LEU A 108 3.01 -14.78 0.62
C LEU A 108 3.42 -16.21 1.01
N SER A 109 3.39 -17.16 0.07
CA SER A 109 3.86 -18.54 0.28
C SER A 109 5.34 -18.73 -0.05
N LYS A 110 6.02 -17.70 -0.59
CA LYS A 110 7.39 -17.85 -1.09
C LYS A 110 8.43 -18.10 0.01
N PHE A 111 8.25 -17.48 1.17
CA PHE A 111 9.15 -17.59 2.31
C PHE A 111 8.37 -18.07 3.53
N GLU A 112 8.81 -19.17 4.13
CA GLU A 112 8.10 -19.85 5.23
C GLU A 112 8.51 -19.35 6.62
N ASP A 113 9.46 -18.40 6.70
CA ASP A 113 9.99 -17.87 7.95
C ASP A 113 9.17 -16.72 8.53
N GLY A 114 7.91 -16.59 8.12
CA GLY A 114 6.90 -15.75 8.76
C GLY A 114 5.74 -15.37 7.82
N PRO A 115 4.78 -14.57 8.30
CA PRO A 115 3.51 -14.32 7.62
C PRO A 115 3.55 -13.18 6.58
N PHE A 116 4.72 -12.56 6.37
CA PHE A 116 4.90 -11.39 5.49
C PHE A 116 5.49 -11.78 4.13
N PHE A 117 5.43 -10.88 3.14
CA PHE A 117 5.89 -11.19 1.76
C PHE A 117 7.33 -11.69 1.69
N LEU A 118 8.18 -11.24 2.60
CA LEU A 118 9.59 -11.62 2.69
C LEU A 118 9.86 -12.44 3.98
N GLY A 119 8.83 -13.13 4.50
CA GLY A 119 8.81 -13.81 5.79
C GLY A 119 8.63 -12.85 6.97
N GLN A 120 9.48 -11.82 7.05
CA GLN A 120 9.43 -10.78 8.09
C GLN A 120 8.85 -9.47 7.54
N PHE A 121 8.27 -8.64 8.41
CA PHE A 121 7.65 -7.36 8.03
C PHE A 121 8.66 -6.45 7.33
N SER A 122 8.27 -5.90 6.18
CA SER A 122 9.18 -5.22 5.27
C SER A 122 8.53 -4.05 4.52
N LEU A 123 9.33 -3.32 3.75
CA LEU A 123 8.87 -2.30 2.82
C LEU A 123 7.85 -2.82 1.80
N VAL A 124 7.89 -4.11 1.46
CA VAL A 124 6.91 -4.72 0.55
C VAL A 124 5.52 -4.72 1.19
N ASP A 125 5.40 -5.12 2.45
CA ASP A 125 4.12 -5.13 3.17
C ASP A 125 3.54 -3.71 3.26
N ILE A 126 4.40 -2.73 3.56
CA ILE A 126 4.05 -1.30 3.58
C ILE A 126 3.55 -0.81 2.22
N ALA A 127 4.12 -1.30 1.13
CA ALA A 127 3.74 -0.91 -0.22
C ALA A 127 2.38 -1.48 -0.65
N TYR A 128 2.06 -2.72 -0.24
CA TYR A 128 0.81 -3.40 -0.61
C TYR A 128 -0.37 -3.10 0.33
N ALA A 129 -0.13 -2.92 1.63
CA ALA A 129 -1.16 -2.72 2.64
C ALA A 129 -2.19 -1.65 2.30
N PRO A 130 -1.80 -0.43 1.85
CA PRO A 130 -2.79 0.60 1.56
C PRO A 130 -3.70 0.25 0.38
N PHE A 131 -3.29 -0.62 -0.55
CA PHE A 131 -4.15 -1.04 -1.65
C PHE A 131 -5.13 -2.12 -1.19
N ILE A 132 -4.64 -3.13 -0.48
CA ILE A 132 -5.47 -4.22 0.03
C ILE A 132 -6.50 -3.68 1.04
N GLU A 133 -6.10 -2.76 1.93
CA GLU A 133 -6.98 -2.08 2.88
C GLU A 133 -8.18 -1.42 2.21
N ARG A 134 -7.96 -0.76 1.06
CA ARG A 134 -9.01 -0.01 0.36
C ARG A 134 -9.90 -0.92 -0.49
N ILE A 135 -9.31 -1.94 -1.09
CA ILE A 135 -10.01 -2.86 -1.98
C ILE A 135 -10.92 -3.81 -1.18
N HIS A 136 -10.47 -4.28 -0.01
CA HIS A 136 -11.19 -5.27 0.79
C HIS A 136 -12.62 -4.90 1.17
N PRO A 137 -12.88 -3.78 1.88
CA PRO A 137 -14.24 -3.44 2.28
C PRO A 137 -15.14 -3.16 1.07
N PHE A 138 -14.60 -2.58 -0.02
CA PHE A 138 -15.37 -2.37 -1.24
C PHE A 138 -15.80 -3.68 -1.90
N LEU A 139 -14.89 -4.65 -2.06
CA LEU A 139 -15.21 -5.95 -2.65
C LEU A 139 -16.21 -6.72 -1.79
N LEU A 140 -16.01 -6.72 -0.48
CA LEU A 140 -16.87 -7.42 0.47
C LEU A 140 -18.28 -6.81 0.49
N GLU A 141 -18.40 -5.50 0.68
CA GLU A 141 -19.69 -4.84 0.86
C GLU A 141 -20.46 -4.63 -0.44
N VAL A 142 -19.77 -4.25 -1.53
CA VAL A 142 -20.41 -3.83 -2.79
C VAL A 142 -20.46 -4.98 -3.80
N LYS A 143 -19.37 -5.72 -3.95
CA LYS A 143 -19.29 -6.83 -4.92
C LYS A 143 -19.64 -8.19 -4.33
N LYS A 144 -19.86 -8.27 -3.01
CA LYS A 144 -20.15 -9.52 -2.28
C LYS A 144 -19.09 -10.59 -2.53
N TYR A 145 -17.84 -10.15 -2.65
CA TYR A 145 -16.70 -11.01 -2.93
C TYR A 145 -15.68 -10.88 -1.81
N ASP A 146 -15.46 -12.00 -1.10
CA ASP A 146 -14.42 -12.13 -0.09
C ASP A 146 -13.21 -12.82 -0.74
N PHE A 147 -12.12 -12.07 -0.94
CA PHE A 147 -10.91 -12.62 -1.53
C PHE A 147 -10.06 -13.41 -0.53
N THR A 148 -10.39 -13.41 0.76
CA THR A 148 -9.65 -14.20 1.76
C THR A 148 -10.06 -15.68 1.72
N LEU A 149 -11.25 -15.99 1.20
CA LEU A 149 -11.71 -17.36 1.02
C LEU A 149 -10.83 -18.10 0.00
N GLY A 150 -10.25 -19.21 0.44
CA GLY A 150 -9.30 -20.01 -0.37
C GLY A 150 -7.89 -19.43 -0.43
N ARG A 151 -7.59 -18.38 0.35
CA ARG A 151 -6.28 -17.72 0.39
C ARG A 151 -5.78 -17.54 1.83
N PRO A 152 -5.42 -18.65 2.52
CA PRO A 152 -5.04 -18.63 3.93
C PRO A 152 -3.82 -17.77 4.23
N GLN A 153 -2.84 -17.67 3.34
CA GLN A 153 -1.66 -16.82 3.58
C GLN A 153 -2.05 -15.34 3.55
N LEU A 154 -2.88 -14.94 2.58
CA LEU A 154 -3.43 -13.58 2.52
C LEU A 154 -4.32 -13.25 3.72
N ALA A 155 -5.16 -14.20 4.17
CA ALA A 155 -5.96 -14.02 5.37
C ALA A 155 -5.07 -13.80 6.61
N THR A 156 -4.04 -14.63 6.77
CA THR A 156 -3.06 -14.52 7.87
C THR A 156 -2.30 -13.20 7.80
N TRP A 157 -1.83 -12.80 6.62
CA TRP A 157 -1.15 -11.54 6.41
C TRP A 157 -2.01 -10.33 6.79
N ILE A 158 -3.31 -10.34 6.45
CA ILE A 158 -4.24 -9.28 6.88
C ILE A 158 -4.36 -9.25 8.40
N GLU A 159 -4.46 -10.40 9.05
CA GLU A 159 -4.52 -10.48 10.51
C GLU A 159 -3.27 -9.87 11.16
N GLU A 160 -2.09 -10.28 10.70
CA GLU A 160 -0.80 -9.83 11.24
C GLU A 160 -0.54 -8.35 10.96
N MET A 161 -0.90 -7.85 9.78
CA MET A 161 -0.89 -6.42 9.50
C MET A 161 -1.76 -5.65 10.48
N ASN A 162 -2.96 -6.14 10.82
CA ASN A 162 -3.85 -5.47 11.77
C ASN A 162 -3.36 -5.51 13.24
N LYS A 163 -2.34 -6.32 13.56
CA LYS A 163 -1.65 -6.29 14.87
C LYS A 163 -0.54 -5.23 14.91
N ASN A 164 -0.11 -4.70 13.76
CA ASN A 164 0.95 -3.69 13.68
C ASN A 164 0.41 -2.30 14.07
N GLU A 165 0.82 -1.81 15.24
CA GLU A 165 0.40 -0.50 15.76
C GLU A 165 0.68 0.65 14.79
N ALA A 166 1.85 0.67 14.14
CA ALA A 166 2.22 1.73 13.21
C ALA A 166 1.31 1.77 11.97
N TYR A 167 0.89 0.60 11.47
CA TYR A 167 -0.09 0.51 10.38
C TYR A 167 -1.48 0.94 10.84
N THR A 168 -1.95 0.43 11.99
CA THR A 168 -3.32 0.71 12.47
C THR A 168 -3.59 2.20 12.68
N GLN A 169 -2.59 2.99 13.09
CA GLN A 169 -2.69 4.45 13.24
C GLN A 169 -2.92 5.19 11.91
N THR A 170 -2.64 4.57 10.77
CA THR A 170 -2.76 5.18 9.44
C THR A 170 -4.02 4.77 8.67
N LYS A 171 -4.79 3.81 9.23
CA LYS A 171 -5.98 3.27 8.56
C LYS A 171 -7.08 4.32 8.46
N SER A 172 -7.82 4.24 7.36
CA SER A 172 -9.02 5.05 7.15
C SER A 172 -10.27 4.32 7.64
N ASP A 173 -11.36 5.04 7.91
CA ASP A 173 -12.65 4.42 8.23
C ASP A 173 -13.11 3.56 7.03
N PRO A 174 -13.44 2.27 7.23
CA PRO A 174 -13.91 1.41 6.13
C PRO A 174 -15.09 1.97 5.35
N LYS A 175 -16.00 2.71 5.99
CA LYS A 175 -17.16 3.34 5.32
C LYS A 175 -16.71 4.44 4.37
N ASP A 176 -15.73 5.24 4.76
CA ASP A 176 -15.16 6.29 3.91
C ASP A 176 -14.44 5.68 2.70
N LEU A 177 -13.75 4.56 2.90
CA LEU A 177 -13.09 3.82 1.81
C LEU A 177 -14.11 3.29 0.79
N VAL A 178 -15.18 2.65 1.26
CA VAL A 178 -16.26 2.14 0.41
C VAL A 178 -16.92 3.28 -0.37
N GLN A 179 -17.24 4.39 0.30
CA GLN A 179 -17.85 5.55 -0.34
C GLN A 179 -16.93 6.16 -1.41
N SER A 180 -15.65 6.35 -1.09
CA SER A 180 -14.65 6.85 -2.06
C SER A 180 -14.53 5.95 -3.29
N TYR A 181 -14.56 4.63 -3.11
CA TYR A 181 -14.48 3.68 -4.22
C TYR A 181 -15.77 3.63 -5.04
N LYS A 182 -16.95 3.78 -4.42
CA LYS A 182 -18.21 3.96 -5.15
C LYS A 182 -18.14 5.21 -6.04
N GLU A 183 -17.73 6.35 -5.50
CA GLU A 183 -17.57 7.58 -6.28
C GLU A 183 -16.59 7.42 -7.44
N ARG A 184 -15.47 6.73 -7.22
CA ARG A 184 -14.44 6.57 -8.25
C ARG A 184 -14.81 5.57 -9.35
N PHE A 185 -15.41 4.44 -8.97
CA PHE A 185 -15.58 3.30 -9.88
C PHE A 185 -17.02 3.07 -10.33
N MET A 186 -18.01 3.53 -9.56
CA MET A 186 -19.44 3.33 -9.86
C MET A 186 -20.12 4.60 -10.39
N ALA A 187 -19.59 5.81 -10.17
CA ALA A 187 -20.21 7.06 -10.62
C ALA A 187 -20.15 7.30 -12.15
N GLN A 188 -19.78 6.28 -12.94
CA GLN A 188 -19.77 6.28 -14.41
C GLN A 188 -20.56 5.12 -15.02
N LEU A 189 -21.47 4.50 -14.24
CA LEU A 189 -22.46 3.53 -14.73
C LEU A 189 -23.80 4.22 -15.01
#